data_AF-A0A524PIV2-F1
#
_entry.id   AF-A0A524PIV2-F1
#
_cell.length_a   1.000
_cell.length_b   1.000
_cell.length_c   1.000
_cell.angle_alpha   90.00
_cell.angle_beta   90.00
_cell.angle_gamma   90.00
#
_symmetry.space_group_name_H-M   'P 1'
#
loop_
_entity.id
_entity.type
_entity.pdbx_description
1 polymer ?
#
loop_
_entity_poly.entity_id
_entity_poly.type
_entity_poly.pdbx_seq_one_letter_code
_entity_poly.pdbx_strand_id
1 'polypeptide(L)'
;MSVSTNLAQNTRFKFGRIILLASATLMTLMHFSLIFFLDEPVLFTGFAVFNLYALIVVLIPFRRGDKWTWVTTWLLPIGLALPAALDPHIAIYYFAVSAVCLLGLLLTRQDFFKKN
;
A
#
# COMPACT_ATOMS: atom_id res chain seq x y z
N MET A 1 6.31 -23.87 -17.16
CA MET A 1 7.09 -22.61 -17.30
C MET A 1 6.13 -21.54 -17.78
N SER A 2 5.63 -20.65 -16.91
CA SER A 2 4.73 -19.58 -17.38
C SER A 2 5.60 -18.41 -17.86
N VAL A 3 5.45 -18.07 -19.13
CA VAL A 3 6.09 -16.90 -19.72
C VAL A 3 5.36 -15.70 -19.11
N SER A 4 6.01 -15.03 -18.15
CA SER A 4 5.56 -13.72 -17.66
C SER A 4 5.75 -12.72 -18.80
N THR A 5 4.78 -12.64 -19.70
CA THR A 5 4.67 -11.52 -20.63
C THR A 5 4.55 -10.27 -19.76
N ASN A 6 5.61 -9.44 -19.73
CA ASN A 6 5.49 -8.05 -19.31
C ASN A 6 4.55 -7.39 -20.31
N LEU A 7 3.24 -7.56 -20.12
CA LEU A 7 2.22 -6.74 -20.77
C LEU A 7 2.66 -5.29 -20.53
N ALA A 8 2.87 -4.55 -21.62
CA ALA A 8 3.32 -3.17 -21.56
C ALA A 8 2.38 -2.40 -20.61
N GLN A 9 2.83 -2.17 -19.38
CA GLN A 9 1.99 -1.59 -18.34
C GLN A 9 1.63 -0.18 -18.76
N ASN A 10 0.33 0.11 -18.73
CA ASN A 10 -0.18 1.44 -19.04
C ASN A 10 0.47 2.47 -18.08
N THR A 11 0.73 3.67 -18.57
CA THR A 11 1.27 4.79 -17.79
C THR A 11 0.46 5.00 -16.49
N ARG A 12 -0.87 4.84 -16.54
CA ARG A 12 -1.75 4.92 -15.35
C ARG A 12 -1.41 3.87 -14.28
N PHE A 13 -1.20 2.61 -14.70
CA PHE A 13 -0.77 1.54 -13.79
C PHE A 13 0.56 1.86 -13.14
N LYS A 14 1.54 2.33 -13.94
CA LYS A 14 2.88 2.68 -13.43
C LYS A 14 2.77 3.78 -12.37
N PHE A 15 2.02 4.84 -12.63
CA PHE A 15 1.79 5.90 -11.65
C PHE A 15 1.10 5.39 -10.38
N GLY A 16 0.00 4.65 -10.52
CA GLY A 16 -0.71 4.09 -9.36
C GLY A 16 0.17 3.20 -8.50
N ARG A 17 0.97 2.34 -9.14
CA ARG A 17 1.94 1.47 -8.45
C ARG A 17 3.07 2.27 -7.78
N ILE A 18 3.61 3.30 -8.42
CA ILE A 18 4.63 4.17 -7.81
C ILE A 18 4.07 4.86 -6.57
N ILE A 19 2.84 5.39 -6.63
CA ILE A 19 2.16 5.99 -5.48
C ILE A 19 2.08 4.98 -4.34
N LEU A 20 1.57 3.77 -4.60
CA LEU A 20 1.46 2.71 -3.60
C LEU A 20 2.81 2.31 -3.01
N LEU A 21 3.85 2.17 -3.84
CA LEU A 21 5.21 1.84 -3.39
C LEU A 21 5.80 2.95 -2.53
N ALA A 22 5.68 4.20 -2.94
CA ALA A 22 6.20 5.34 -2.20
C ALA A 22 5.50 5.45 -0.84
N SER A 23 4.17 5.35 -0.80
CA SER A 23 3.40 5.37 0.44
C SER A 23 3.75 4.20 1.36
N ALA A 24 3.75 2.96 0.86
CA ALA A 24 4.07 1.79 1.69
C ALA A 24 5.51 1.82 2.20
N THR A 25 6.47 2.27 1.38
CA THR A 25 7.88 2.44 1.80
C THR A 25 8.00 3.50 2.88
N LEU A 26 7.41 4.68 2.66
CA LEU A 26 7.44 5.77 3.62
C LEU A 26 6.82 5.34 4.96
N MET A 27 5.65 4.70 4.92
CA MET A 27 4.97 4.23 6.13
C MET A 27 5.76 3.13 6.84
N THR A 28 6.40 2.22 6.10
CA THR A 28 7.28 1.20 6.70
C THR A 28 8.45 1.85 7.42
N LEU A 29 9.15 2.79 6.76
CA LEU A 29 10.30 3.48 7.33
C LEU A 29 9.92 4.37 8.52
N MET A 30 8.79 5.08 8.44
CA MET A 30 8.28 5.91 9.51
C MET A 30 8.02 5.05 10.75
N HIS A 31 7.20 4.01 10.64
CA HIS A 31 6.88 3.15 11.78
C HIS A 31 8.09 2.40 12.31
N PHE A 32 8.96 1.92 11.43
CA PHE A 32 10.21 1.29 11.85
C PHE A 32 11.08 2.25 12.66
N SER A 33 11.16 3.51 12.25
CA SER A 33 11.90 4.53 13.01
C SER A 33 11.27 4.78 14.37
N LEU A 34 9.94 4.92 14.45
CA LEU A 34 9.23 5.22 15.70
C LEU A 34 9.43 4.17 16.80
N ILE A 35 9.73 2.90 16.43
CA ILE A 35 10.12 1.85 17.39
C ILE A 35 11.27 2.30 18.31
N PHE A 36 12.19 3.12 17.81
CA PHE A 36 13.39 3.55 18.54
C PHE A 36 13.24 4.91 19.23
N PHE A 37 12.19 5.68 18.93
CA PHE A 37 12.02 7.05 19.41
C PHE A 37 10.86 7.23 20.39
N LEU A 38 9.90 6.31 20.43
CA LEU A 38 8.68 6.42 21.24
C LEU A 38 8.49 5.20 22.14
N ASP A 39 7.74 5.37 23.23
CA ASP A 39 7.57 4.38 24.29
C ASP A 39 6.57 3.24 23.97
N GLU A 40 6.11 3.14 22.72
CA GLU A 40 5.12 2.14 22.26
C GLU A 40 5.69 1.20 21.16
N PRO A 41 6.84 0.53 21.39
CA PRO A 41 7.55 -0.20 20.34
C PRO A 41 6.76 -1.37 19.76
N VAL A 42 5.87 -2.00 20.56
CA VAL A 42 5.03 -3.11 20.10
C VAL A 42 4.01 -2.65 19.06
N LEU A 43 3.36 -1.51 19.31
CA LEU A 43 2.41 -0.90 18.38
C LEU A 43 3.10 -0.55 17.05
N PHE A 44 4.24 0.13 17.13
CA PHE A 44 4.99 0.53 15.94
C PHE A 44 5.58 -0.64 15.17
N THR A 45 5.97 -1.72 15.86
CA THR A 45 6.38 -2.98 15.22
C THR A 45 5.23 -3.57 14.42
N GLY A 46 4.01 -3.61 14.97
CA GLY A 46 2.81 -4.08 14.27
C GLY A 46 2.56 -3.30 12.98
N PHE A 47 2.59 -1.97 13.05
CA PHE A 47 2.45 -1.14 11.86
C PHE A 47 3.60 -1.29 10.86
N ALA A 48 4.85 -1.40 11.33
CA ALA A 48 6.00 -1.57 10.44
C ALA A 48 5.90 -2.88 9.65
N VAL A 49 5.57 -3.98 10.32
CA VAL A 49 5.36 -5.29 9.69
C VAL A 49 4.18 -5.26 8.72
N PHE A 50 3.07 -4.63 9.12
CA PHE A 50 1.89 -4.47 8.27
C PHE A 50 2.19 -3.69 6.98
N ASN A 51 2.89 -2.55 7.09
CA ASN A 51 3.27 -1.73 5.94
C ASN A 51 4.32 -2.45 5.07
N LEU A 52 5.25 -3.18 5.68
CA LEU A 52 6.23 -3.99 4.96
C LEU A 52 5.55 -5.12 4.17
N TYR A 53 4.55 -5.78 4.75
CA TYR A 53 3.73 -6.77 4.03
C TYR A 53 3.08 -6.13 2.81
N ALA A 54 2.42 -4.97 2.97
CA ALA A 54 1.80 -4.26 1.85
C ALA A 54 2.84 -3.87 0.78
N LEU A 55 4.02 -3.40 1.20
CA LEU A 55 5.13 -3.08 0.30
C LEU A 55 5.56 -4.31 -0.52
N ILE A 56 5.75 -5.46 0.12
CA ILE A 56 6.14 -6.71 -0.55
C ILE A 56 5.07 -7.13 -1.56
N VAL A 57 3.79 -7.07 -1.19
CA VAL A 57 2.66 -7.38 -2.08
C VAL A 57 2.66 -6.45 -3.30
N VAL A 58 2.83 -5.14 -3.11
CA VAL A 58 2.86 -4.16 -4.22
C VAL A 58 4.12 -4.32 -5.10
N LEU A 59 5.25 -4.69 -4.50
CA LEU A 59 6.53 -4.83 -5.19
C LEU A 59 6.53 -6.03 -6.13
N ILE A 60 6.10 -7.19 -5.63
CA ILE A 60 6.28 -8.48 -6.30
C ILE A 60 4.99 -8.97 -6.98
N PRO A 61 3.97 -9.48 -6.27
CA PRO A 61 2.82 -10.11 -6.92
C PRO A 61 1.89 -9.10 -7.58
N PHE A 62 1.76 -7.87 -7.07
CA PHE A 62 0.95 -6.83 -7.71
C PHE A 62 1.47 -6.44 -9.11
N ARG A 63 2.78 -6.50 -9.33
CA ARG A 63 3.38 -6.31 -10.65
C ARG A 63 2.94 -7.37 -11.66
N ARG A 64 2.61 -8.58 -11.20
CA ARG A 64 2.18 -9.71 -12.04
C ARG A 64 0.74 -9.56 -12.54
N GLY A 65 -0.04 -8.64 -11.98
CA GLY A 65 -1.42 -8.39 -12.41
C GLY A 65 -2.44 -9.40 -11.86
N ASP A 66 -2.08 -10.18 -10.83
CA ASP A 66 -3.02 -11.15 -10.23
C ASP A 66 -4.14 -10.43 -9.48
N LYS A 67 -5.40 -10.71 -9.79
CA LYS A 67 -6.58 -10.00 -9.24
C LYS A 67 -6.64 -10.00 -7.71
N TRP A 68 -6.22 -11.09 -7.06
CA TRP A 68 -6.23 -11.19 -5.61
C TRP A 68 -5.31 -10.16 -4.96
N THR A 69 -4.20 -9.79 -5.62
CA THR A 69 -3.24 -8.81 -5.09
C THR A 69 -3.89 -7.45 -4.96
N TRP A 70 -4.64 -7.01 -5.98
CA TRP A 70 -5.39 -5.76 -5.94
C TRP A 70 -6.41 -5.75 -4.79
N VAL A 71 -7.13 -6.85 -4.59
CA VAL A 71 -8.08 -6.99 -3.49
C VAL A 71 -7.35 -6.91 -2.14
N THR A 72 -6.25 -7.63 -1.96
CA THR A 72 -5.50 -7.62 -0.70
C THR A 72 -4.81 -6.27 -0.41
N THR A 73 -4.44 -5.50 -1.43
CA THR A 73 -3.82 -4.18 -1.24
C THR A 73 -4.80 -3.17 -0.65
N TRP A 74 -6.12 -3.42 -0.65
CA TRP A 74 -7.08 -2.61 0.13
C TRP A 74 -6.80 -2.60 1.63
N LEU A 75 -6.11 -3.62 2.14
CA LEU A 75 -5.66 -3.62 3.52
C LEU A 75 -4.86 -2.35 3.82
N LEU A 76 -3.98 -1.89 2.93
CA LEU A 76 -3.14 -0.72 3.15
C LEU A 76 -3.96 0.56 3.46
N PRO A 77 -4.83 1.08 2.57
CA PRO A 77 -5.61 2.28 2.89
C PRO A 77 -6.58 2.05 4.06
N ILE A 78 -7.17 0.87 4.23
CA ILE A 78 -8.10 0.58 5.34
C ILE A 78 -7.35 0.56 6.68
N GLY A 79 -6.20 -0.12 6.74
CA GLY A 79 -5.36 -0.22 7.93
C GLY A 79 -4.76 1.11 8.37
N LEU A 80 -4.70 2.10 7.47
CA LEU A 80 -4.36 3.48 7.80
C LEU A 80 -5.61 4.30 8.22
N ALA A 81 -6.74 4.12 7.54
CA ALA A 81 -7.96 4.86 7.85
C ALA A 81 -8.56 4.48 9.22
N LEU A 82 -8.41 3.23 9.65
CA LEU A 82 -8.98 2.76 10.92
C LEU A 82 -8.35 3.47 12.14
N PRO A 83 -7.02 3.49 12.33
CA PRO A 83 -6.40 4.30 13.39
C PRO A 83 -6.76 5.78 13.29
N ALA A 84 -6.81 6.33 12.08
CA ALA A 84 -7.19 7.72 11.84
C ALA A 84 -8.61 8.05 12.32
N ALA A 85 -9.54 7.12 12.18
CA ALA A 85 -10.92 7.28 12.63
C ALA A 85 -11.07 7.16 14.15
N LEU A 86 -10.12 6.51 14.82
CA LEU A 86 -10.15 6.25 16.26
C LEU A 86 -9.34 7.26 17.08
N ASP A 87 -8.35 7.91 16.45
CA ASP A 87 -7.50 8.90 17.10
C ASP A 87 -7.40 10.19 16.27
N PRO A 88 -8.08 11.27 16.70
CA PRO A 88 -8.04 12.59 16.03
C PRO A 88 -6.64 13.19 15.92
N HIS A 89 -5.70 12.85 16.81
CA HIS A 89 -4.36 13.44 16.83
C HIS A 89 -3.52 13.00 15.63
N ILE A 90 -3.75 11.79 15.12
CA ILE A 90 -3.05 11.23 13.95
C ILE A 90 -3.91 11.24 12.69
N ALA A 91 -5.20 11.59 12.82
CA ALA A 91 -6.21 11.46 11.78
C ALA A 91 -5.80 12.12 10.47
N ILE A 92 -5.34 13.37 10.52
CA ILE A 92 -5.00 14.12 9.30
C ILE A 92 -3.89 13.45 8.49
N TYR A 93 -2.85 12.95 9.17
CA TYR A 93 -1.73 12.30 8.53
C TYR A 93 -2.14 10.96 7.92
N TYR A 94 -2.85 10.13 8.69
CA TYR A 94 -3.22 8.79 8.24
C TYR A 94 -4.33 8.81 7.19
N PHE A 95 -5.32 9.70 7.29
CA PHE A 95 -6.31 9.87 6.24
C PHE A 95 -5.71 10.41 4.95
N ALA A 96 -4.76 11.34 5.02
CA ALA A 96 -4.07 11.84 3.82
C ALA A 96 -3.33 10.70 3.10
N VAL A 97 -2.54 9.90 3.82
CA VAL A 97 -1.82 8.77 3.23
C VAL A 97 -2.81 7.70 2.75
N SER A 98 -3.87 7.41 3.50
CA SER A 98 -4.93 6.47 3.08
C SER A 98 -5.59 6.91 1.78
N ALA A 99 -5.94 8.19 1.63
CA ALA A 99 -6.51 8.74 0.40
C ALA A 99 -5.54 8.62 -0.78
N VAL A 100 -4.25 8.90 -0.57
CA VAL A 100 -3.20 8.72 -1.60
C VAL A 100 -3.07 7.25 -2.02
N CYS A 101 -3.06 6.33 -1.06
CA CYS A 101 -3.05 4.89 -1.33
C CYS A 101 -4.30 4.45 -2.11
N LEU A 102 -5.48 4.93 -1.71
CA LEU A 102 -6.74 4.65 -2.39
C LEU A 102 -6.69 5.13 -3.84
N LEU A 103 -6.20 6.34 -4.11
CA LEU A 103 -6.02 6.85 -5.46
C LEU A 103 -5.07 5.97 -6.27
N GLY A 104 -3.91 5.61 -5.71
CA GLY A 104 -2.97 4.70 -6.36
C GLY A 104 -3.61 3.35 -6.73
N LEU A 105 -4.41 2.79 -5.83
CA LEU A 105 -5.11 1.53 -6.03
C LEU A 105 -6.20 1.64 -7.10
N LEU A 106 -7.01 2.70 -7.08
CA LEU A 106 -8.06 2.94 -8.06
C LEU A 106 -7.50 3.18 -9.47
N LEU A 107 -6.36 3.86 -9.59
CA LEU A 107 -5.68 4.06 -10.88
C LEU A 107 -5.28 2.75 -11.55
N THR A 108 -4.95 1.72 -10.76
CA THR A 108 -4.55 0.40 -11.29
C THR A 108 -5.73 -0.53 -11.57
N ARG A 109 -6.96 -0.18 -11.12
CA ARG A 109 -8.14 -1.06 -11.18
C ARG A 109 -8.40 -1.60 -12.59
N GLN A 110 -8.31 -0.75 -13.60
CA GLN A 110 -8.63 -1.16 -14.97
C GLN A 110 -7.69 -2.27 -15.45
N ASP A 111 -6.40 -2.18 -15.15
CA ASP A 111 -5.41 -3.18 -15.59
C ASP A 111 -5.63 -4.56 -14.95
N PHE A 112 -6.21 -4.64 -13.75
CA PHE A 112 -6.55 -5.92 -13.10
C PHE A 112 -7.87 -6.54 -13.57
N PHE A 113 -8.84 -5.72 -13.97
CA PHE A 113 -10.21 -6.17 -14.22
C PHE A 113 -10.71 -6.01 -15.65
N LYS A 114 -9.92 -5.41 -16.56
CA LYS A 114 -10.29 -5.35 -17.97
C LYS A 114 -10.30 -6.77 -18.53
N LYS A 115 -11.47 -7.18 -19.02
CA LYS A 115 -11.68 -8.47 -19.69
C LYS A 115 -11.03 -8.35 -21.08
N ASN A 116 -10.07 -9.23 -21.38
CA ASN A 116 -9.61 -9.43 -22.76
C ASN A 116 -10.75 -10.05 -23.57
#